data_AF-A0A7C3U392-F1
#
_entry.id   AF-A0A7C3U392-F1
#
_cell.length_a   1.000
_cell.length_b   1.000
_cell.length_c   1.000
_cell.angle_alpha   90.00
_cell.angle_beta   90.00
_cell.angle_gamma   90.00
#
_symmetry.space_group_name_H-M   'P 1'
#
loop_
_entity.id
_entity.type
_entity.pdbx_description
1 polymer ?
#
loop_
_entity_poly.entity_id
_entity_poly.type
_entity_poly.pdbx_seq_one_letter_code
_entity_poly.pdbx_strand_id
1 'polypeptide(L)'
;EALKQIKEQLRTVPRRGIGFGQLRYLNGDGEVAARLKALPRADISFNYLGQFDQTLPAESLFAVAGEEIGPARSPRGQRSHLIDVNAAVVGGRMQIVWTYSKHIHRRETVQRLADDFAAALRTLIDHCRSPEAGGYTPSDFRLLKVDQKRLDKLLARYGKA
;
A
#
# COMPACT_ATOMS: atom_id res chain seq x y z
N GLU A 1 16.69 -5.00 -4.70
CA GLU A 1 16.24 -4.21 -5.87
C GLU A 1 14.76 -3.79 -5.87
N ALA A 2 13.79 -4.70 -6.01
CA ALA A 2 12.37 -4.30 -6.15
C ALA A 2 11.83 -3.41 -5.01
N LEU A 3 12.16 -3.71 -3.74
CA LEU A 3 11.77 -2.88 -2.59
C LEU A 3 12.32 -1.45 -2.67
N LYS A 4 13.58 -1.27 -3.11
CA LYS A 4 14.20 0.05 -3.28
C LYS A 4 13.49 0.83 -4.39
N GLN A 5 13.19 0.18 -5.51
CA GLN A 5 12.46 0.79 -6.62
C GLN A 5 11.06 1.23 -6.22
N ILE A 6 10.30 0.39 -5.51
CA ILE A 6 8.96 0.74 -5.02
C ILE A 6 9.03 1.88 -4.00
N LYS A 7 10.01 1.85 -3.07
CA LYS A 7 10.26 2.96 -2.14
C LYS A 7 10.47 4.27 -2.89
N GLU A 8 11.36 4.30 -3.87
CA GLU A 8 11.64 5.50 -4.65
C GLU A 8 10.42 5.94 -5.47
N GLN A 9 9.70 5.01 -6.11
CA GLN A 9 8.48 5.32 -6.85
C GLN A 9 7.46 6.02 -5.95
N LEU A 10 7.20 5.50 -4.74
CA LEU A 10 6.28 6.14 -3.80
C LEU A 10 6.81 7.50 -3.30
N ARG A 11 8.12 7.70 -3.21
CA ARG A 11 8.74 8.97 -2.82
C ARG A 11 8.64 10.04 -3.90
N THR A 12 8.49 9.68 -5.17
CA THR A 12 8.23 10.66 -6.24
C THR A 12 6.84 11.28 -6.14
N VAL A 13 5.90 10.62 -5.44
CA VAL A 13 4.52 11.12 -5.30
C VAL A 13 4.49 12.28 -4.27
N PRO A 14 4.16 13.52 -4.70
CA PRO A 14 4.17 14.66 -3.82
C PRO A 14 3.04 14.59 -2.79
N ARG A 15 3.34 14.94 -1.54
CA ARG A 15 2.36 15.02 -0.44
C ARG A 15 1.45 13.79 -0.33
N ARG A 16 2.00 12.60 -0.57
CA ARG A 16 1.27 11.31 -0.54
C ARG A 16 0.05 11.26 -1.48
N GLY A 17 0.04 12.07 -2.55
CA GLY A 17 -0.98 12.01 -3.60
C GLY A 17 -2.26 12.82 -3.32
N ILE A 18 -2.36 13.56 -2.20
CA ILE A 18 -3.56 14.36 -1.86
C ILE A 18 -3.96 15.34 -2.96
N GLY A 19 -2.99 15.87 -3.70
CA GLY A 19 -3.23 16.81 -4.80
C GLY A 19 -3.98 16.20 -5.99
N PHE A 20 -3.95 14.88 -6.18
CA PHE A 20 -4.63 14.24 -7.32
C PHE A 20 -6.14 14.48 -7.30
N GLY A 21 -6.78 14.24 -6.15
CA GLY A 21 -8.22 14.47 -6.00
C GLY A 21 -8.60 15.94 -6.16
N GLN A 22 -7.78 16.84 -5.60
CA GLN A 22 -7.97 18.29 -5.74
C GLN A 22 -7.90 18.71 -7.21
N LEU A 23 -6.87 18.29 -7.93
CA LEU A 23 -6.68 18.63 -9.35
C LEU A 23 -7.77 18.01 -10.25
N ARG A 24 -8.23 16.81 -9.93
CA ARG A 24 -9.24 16.09 -10.72
C ARG A 24 -10.67 16.60 -10.51
N TYR A 25 -11.02 16.99 -9.29
CA TYR A 25 -12.41 17.27 -8.90
C TYR A 25 -12.69 18.72 -8.51
N LEU A 26 -11.70 19.47 -8.03
CA LEU A 26 -11.90 20.81 -7.46
C LEU A 26 -11.17 21.92 -8.24
N ASN A 27 -10.35 21.56 -9.23
CA ASN A 27 -9.60 22.54 -10.01
C ASN A 27 -10.51 23.32 -10.95
N GLY A 28 -10.42 24.66 -10.91
CA GLY A 28 -11.14 25.55 -11.80
C GLY A 28 -10.62 25.55 -13.24
N ASP A 29 -9.39 25.06 -13.46
CA ASP A 29 -8.85 24.82 -14.80
C ASP A 29 -9.38 23.50 -15.37
N GLY A 30 -10.29 23.64 -16.34
CA GLY A 30 -10.98 22.54 -17.00
C GLY A 30 -10.06 21.61 -17.80
N GLU A 31 -8.91 22.09 -18.31
CA GLU A 31 -8.01 21.28 -19.12
C GLU A 31 -7.30 20.23 -18.24
N VAL A 32 -6.72 20.68 -17.13
CA VAL A 32 -6.05 19.78 -16.18
C VAL A 32 -7.04 18.75 -15.62
N ALA A 33 -8.24 19.18 -15.24
CA ALA A 33 -9.28 18.28 -14.75
C ALA A 33 -9.72 17.26 -15.82
N ALA A 34 -9.86 17.68 -17.09
CA ALA A 34 -10.22 16.79 -18.20
C ALA A 34 -9.13 15.73 -18.46
N ARG A 35 -7.85 16.16 -18.52
CA ARG A 35 -6.72 15.24 -18.70
C ARG A 35 -6.65 14.20 -17.60
N LEU A 36 -6.83 14.61 -16.34
CA LEU A 36 -6.85 13.67 -15.22
C LEU A 36 -8.06 12.75 -15.29
N LYS A 37 -9.25 13.26 -15.66
CA LYS A 37 -10.47 12.44 -15.79
C LYS A 37 -10.34 11.34 -16.85
N ALA A 38 -9.60 11.61 -17.93
CA ALA A 38 -9.34 10.66 -19.01
C ALA A 38 -8.37 9.52 -18.65
N LEU A 39 -7.63 9.63 -17.53
CA LEU A 39 -6.78 8.53 -17.07
C LEU A 39 -7.62 7.28 -16.75
N PRO A 40 -7.08 6.08 -17.03
CA PRO A 40 -7.76 4.83 -16.69
C PRO A 40 -8.04 4.78 -15.18
N ARG A 41 -9.21 4.24 -14.83
CA ARG A 41 -9.53 3.98 -13.43
C ARG A 41 -8.72 2.77 -12.96
N ALA A 42 -8.26 2.82 -11.72
CA ALA A 42 -7.61 1.67 -11.11
C ALA A 42 -8.65 0.57 -10.87
N ASP A 43 -8.33 -0.65 -11.25
CA ASP A 43 -9.19 -1.81 -10.98
C ASP A 43 -9.04 -2.34 -9.55
N ILE A 44 -7.91 -2.02 -8.91
CA ILE A 44 -7.56 -2.46 -7.56
C ILE A 44 -7.43 -1.23 -6.65
N SER A 45 -8.12 -1.27 -5.50
CA SER A 45 -7.88 -0.37 -4.38
C SER A 45 -7.07 -1.09 -3.31
N PHE A 46 -6.07 -0.41 -2.74
CA PHE A 46 -5.28 -0.92 -1.62
C PHE A 46 -5.27 0.11 -0.50
N ASN A 47 -5.58 -0.33 0.72
CA ASN A 47 -5.63 0.52 1.89
C ASN A 47 -5.06 -0.22 3.11
N TYR A 48 -4.06 0.38 3.74
CA TYR A 48 -3.52 -0.10 5.01
C TYR A 48 -3.99 0.82 6.13
N LEU A 49 -4.87 0.29 6.99
CA LEU A 49 -5.54 1.02 8.06
C LEU A 49 -4.63 1.25 9.28
N GLY A 50 -3.47 0.59 9.33
CA GLY A 50 -2.56 0.65 10.47
C GLY A 50 -2.80 -0.45 11.50
N GLN A 51 -2.37 -0.18 12.73
CA GLN A 51 -2.47 -1.12 13.85
C GLN A 51 -3.52 -0.63 14.85
N PHE A 52 -4.58 -1.43 15.01
CA PHE A 52 -5.69 -1.12 15.91
C PHE A 52 -5.36 -1.39 17.38
N ASP A 53 -4.38 -2.25 17.67
CA ASP A 53 -3.99 -2.55 19.05
C ASP A 53 -3.42 -1.32 19.79
N GLN A 54 -2.95 -0.32 19.05
CA GLN A 54 -2.47 0.95 19.63
C GLN A 54 -3.62 1.85 20.10
N THR A 55 -4.82 1.69 19.52
CA THR A 55 -5.99 2.50 19.87
C THR A 55 -6.86 1.84 20.94
N LEU A 56 -6.78 0.51 21.10
CA LEU A 56 -7.47 -0.26 22.14
C LEU A 56 -6.47 -1.17 22.89
N PRO A 57 -5.76 -0.64 23.91
CA PRO A 57 -4.84 -1.42 24.72
C PRO A 57 -5.54 -2.59 25.44
N ALA A 58 -4.79 -3.63 25.79
CA ALA A 58 -5.35 -4.81 26.49
C ALA A 58 -6.00 -4.48 27.86
N GLU A 59 -5.61 -3.37 28.48
CA GLU A 59 -6.14 -2.86 29.75
C GLU A 59 -7.39 -1.98 29.56
N SER A 60 -7.87 -1.82 28.32
CA SER A 60 -9.04 -1.02 27.99
C SER A 60 -10.33 -1.62 28.57
N LEU A 61 -11.21 -0.76 29.08
CA LEU A 61 -12.57 -1.12 29.48
C LEU A 61 -13.42 -1.64 28.30
N PHE A 62 -13.04 -1.28 27.07
CA PHE A 62 -13.71 -1.69 25.84
C PHE A 62 -12.78 -2.58 25.00
N ALA A 63 -13.36 -3.65 24.44
CA ALA A 63 -12.68 -4.54 23.50
C ALA A 63 -13.43 -4.57 22.16
N VAL A 64 -12.74 -5.00 21.10
CA VAL A 64 -13.38 -5.27 19.80
C VAL A 64 -14.35 -6.43 19.97
N ALA A 65 -15.62 -6.20 19.62
CA ALA A 65 -16.64 -7.23 19.67
C ALA A 65 -16.34 -8.32 18.62
N GLY A 66 -16.50 -9.59 18.99
CA GLY A 66 -16.29 -10.73 18.09
C GLY A 66 -17.45 -11.01 17.14
N GLU A 67 -18.56 -10.29 17.30
CA GLU A 67 -19.74 -10.39 16.45
C GLU A 67 -19.57 -9.65 15.11
N GLU A 68 -20.25 -10.13 14.07
CA GLU A 68 -20.19 -9.49 12.77
C GLU A 68 -21.00 -8.18 12.76
N ILE A 69 -20.39 -7.10 12.27
CA ILE A 69 -21.06 -5.81 12.05
C ILE A 69 -22.10 -5.85 10.92
N GLY A 70 -22.19 -6.96 10.19
CA GLY A 70 -23.01 -7.11 8.99
C GLY A 70 -22.49 -6.30 7.79
N PRO A 71 -23.30 -6.17 6.73
CA PRO A 71 -22.87 -5.48 5.51
C PRO A 71 -22.74 -3.97 5.73
N ALA A 72 -21.51 -3.46 5.66
CA ALA A 72 -21.23 -2.01 5.69
C ALA A 72 -21.70 -1.26 4.42
N ARG A 73 -22.18 -1.98 3.40
CA ARG A 73 -22.60 -1.42 2.11
C ARG A 73 -23.96 -1.97 1.71
N SER A 74 -24.76 -1.13 1.07
CA SER A 74 -26.01 -1.55 0.45
C SER A 74 -25.78 -2.69 -0.56
N PRO A 75 -26.59 -3.76 -0.56
CA PRO A 75 -26.54 -4.80 -1.59
C PRO A 75 -26.79 -4.27 -3.01
N ARG A 76 -27.42 -3.09 -3.13
CA ARG A 76 -27.67 -2.38 -4.41
C ARG A 76 -26.56 -1.38 -4.76
N GLY A 77 -25.55 -1.22 -3.90
CA GLY A 77 -24.46 -0.27 -4.12
C GLY A 77 -23.53 -0.72 -5.24
N GLN A 78 -23.16 0.22 -6.11
CA GLN A 78 -22.16 -0.04 -7.15
C GLN A 78 -20.75 -0.06 -6.54
N ARG A 79 -19.91 -0.98 -7.03
CA ARG A 79 -18.49 -1.05 -6.65
C ARG A 79 -17.69 -0.05 -7.48
N SER A 80 -16.76 0.66 -6.84
CA SER A 80 -15.87 1.61 -7.50
C SER A 80 -14.65 0.94 -8.14
N HIS A 81 -14.24 -0.22 -7.62
CA HIS A 81 -13.08 -1.01 -8.04
C HIS A 81 -13.49 -2.49 -8.15
N LEU A 82 -12.80 -3.25 -9.00
CA LEU A 82 -13.03 -4.69 -9.16
C LEU A 82 -12.62 -5.45 -7.90
N ILE A 83 -11.45 -5.12 -7.37
CA ILE A 83 -10.89 -5.70 -6.14
C ILE A 83 -10.56 -4.57 -5.16
N ASP A 84 -10.93 -4.75 -3.90
CA ASP A 84 -10.59 -3.85 -2.80
C ASP A 84 -9.84 -4.67 -1.75
N VAL A 85 -8.63 -4.22 -1.41
CA VAL A 85 -7.71 -4.87 -0.47
C VAL A 85 -7.52 -3.96 0.73
N ASN A 86 -8.13 -4.33 1.86
CA ASN A 86 -7.94 -3.64 3.14
C ASN A 86 -7.04 -4.47 4.05
N ALA A 87 -6.02 -3.86 4.61
CA ALA A 87 -5.09 -4.49 5.52
C ALA A 87 -5.05 -3.75 6.86
N ALA A 88 -4.97 -4.50 7.97
CA ALA A 88 -4.86 -3.96 9.31
C ALA A 88 -4.12 -4.94 10.23
N VAL A 89 -3.52 -4.45 11.31
CA VAL A 89 -3.03 -5.30 12.40
C VAL A 89 -4.02 -5.25 13.56
N VAL A 90 -4.55 -6.42 13.92
CA VAL A 90 -5.52 -6.62 15.00
C VAL A 90 -5.10 -7.84 15.82
N GLY A 91 -5.01 -7.69 17.14
CA GLY A 91 -4.53 -8.73 18.05
C GLY A 91 -3.10 -9.18 17.75
N GLY A 92 -2.23 -8.24 17.35
CA GLY A 92 -0.85 -8.52 16.94
C GLY A 92 -0.71 -9.31 15.63
N ARG A 93 -1.80 -9.48 14.86
CA ARG A 93 -1.80 -10.24 13.61
C ARG A 93 -2.22 -9.36 12.44
N MET A 94 -1.49 -9.45 11.34
CA MET A 94 -1.88 -8.85 10.07
C MET A 94 -3.10 -9.59 9.51
N GLN A 95 -4.17 -8.84 9.25
CA GLN A 95 -5.37 -9.30 8.57
C GLN A 95 -5.49 -8.56 7.24
N ILE A 96 -5.77 -9.28 6.16
CA ILE A 96 -5.92 -8.73 4.81
C ILE A 96 -7.23 -9.24 4.24
N VAL A 97 -8.14 -8.31 3.97
CA VAL A 97 -9.48 -8.59 3.46
C VAL A 97 -9.53 -8.28 1.97
N TRP A 98 -9.80 -9.32 1.17
CA TRP A 98 -9.96 -9.24 -0.27
C TRP A 98 -11.44 -9.20 -0.62
N THR A 99 -11.93 -8.02 -1.02
CA THR A 99 -13.33 -7.83 -1.39
C THR A 99 -13.46 -7.79 -2.91
N TYR A 100 -14.32 -8.61 -3.48
CA TYR A 100 -14.54 -8.70 -4.93
C TYR A 100 -15.99 -9.06 -5.26
N SER A 101 -16.37 -8.96 -6.54
CA SER A 101 -17.66 -9.45 -7.04
C SER A 101 -17.56 -10.90 -7.52
N LYS A 102 -18.38 -11.79 -6.95
CA LYS A 102 -18.50 -13.18 -7.41
C LYS A 102 -19.07 -13.32 -8.83
N HIS A 103 -19.68 -12.26 -9.37
CA HIS A 103 -20.15 -12.22 -10.76
C HIS A 103 -19.03 -11.92 -11.77
N ILE A 104 -17.87 -11.46 -11.30
CA ILE A 104 -16.73 -11.09 -12.14
C ILE A 104 -15.56 -12.05 -11.89
N HIS A 105 -15.27 -12.36 -10.63
CA HIS A 105 -14.15 -13.21 -10.25
C HIS A 105 -14.63 -14.47 -9.54
N ARG A 106 -13.99 -15.59 -9.89
CA ARG A 106 -14.09 -16.85 -9.14
C ARG A 106 -13.33 -16.74 -7.82
N ARG A 107 -13.86 -17.35 -6.77
CA ARG A 107 -13.25 -17.36 -5.44
C ARG A 107 -11.84 -17.93 -5.49
N GLU A 108 -11.64 -18.99 -6.25
CA GLU A 108 -10.37 -19.71 -6.37
C GLU A 108 -9.28 -18.82 -6.99
N THR A 109 -9.64 -17.92 -7.90
CA THR A 109 -8.70 -16.96 -8.49
C THR A 109 -8.24 -15.93 -7.46
N VAL A 110 -9.18 -15.36 -6.70
CA VAL A 110 -8.85 -14.35 -5.68
C VAL A 110 -8.13 -14.98 -4.49
N GLN A 111 -8.50 -16.21 -4.12
CA GLN A 111 -7.82 -16.96 -3.06
C GLN A 111 -6.35 -17.19 -3.43
N ARG A 112 -6.07 -17.68 -4.64
CA ARG A 112 -4.68 -17.87 -5.10
C ARG A 112 -3.90 -16.56 -5.07
N LEU A 113 -4.49 -15.45 -5.52
CA LEU A 113 -3.86 -14.13 -5.44
C LEU A 113 -3.55 -13.72 -3.99
N ALA A 114 -4.47 -13.97 -3.06
CA ALA A 114 -4.28 -13.70 -1.64
C ALA A 114 -3.18 -14.57 -1.02
N ASP A 115 -3.12 -15.84 -1.39
CA ASP A 115 -2.11 -16.78 -0.92
C ASP A 115 -0.72 -16.41 -1.46
N ASP A 116 -0.62 -16.10 -2.75
CA ASP A 116 0.60 -15.65 -3.41
C ASP A 116 1.09 -14.32 -2.79
N PHE A 117 0.16 -13.39 -2.51
CA PHE A 117 0.48 -12.14 -1.82
C PHE A 117 1.04 -12.41 -0.41
N ALA A 118 0.41 -13.30 0.36
CA ALA A 118 0.87 -13.63 1.70
C ALA A 118 2.24 -14.34 1.68
N ALA A 119 2.47 -15.22 0.71
CA ALA A 119 3.78 -15.84 0.50
C ALA A 119 4.85 -14.81 0.15
N ALA A 120 4.57 -13.92 -0.81
CA ALA A 120 5.48 -12.85 -1.19
C ALA A 120 5.80 -11.92 0.00
N LEU A 121 4.80 -11.57 0.80
CA LEU A 121 5.01 -10.74 1.99
C LEU A 121 5.92 -11.41 3.02
N ARG A 122 5.76 -12.72 3.27
CA ARG A 122 6.65 -13.49 4.15
C ARG A 122 8.08 -13.50 3.63
N THR A 123 8.27 -13.75 2.33
CA THR A 123 9.59 -13.69 1.69
C THR A 123 10.24 -12.31 1.84
N LEU A 124 9.47 -11.23 1.70
CA LEU A 124 9.97 -9.87 1.90
C LEU A 124 10.34 -9.60 3.35
N ILE A 125 9.58 -10.10 4.32
CA ILE A 125 9.89 -10.00 5.76
C ILE A 125 11.19 -10.75 6.06
N ASP A 126 11.33 -11.98 5.59
CA ASP A 126 12.52 -12.80 5.82
C ASP A 126 13.75 -12.17 5.19
N HIS A 127 13.62 -11.64 3.96
CA HIS A 127 14.66 -10.83 3.34
C HIS A 127 15.04 -9.66 4.23
N CYS A 128 14.09 -8.81 4.64
CA CYS A 128 14.37 -7.62 5.46
C CYS A 128 14.98 -7.92 6.84
N ARG A 129 14.89 -9.16 7.33
CA ARG A 129 15.52 -9.61 8.58
C ARG A 129 16.93 -10.15 8.39
N SER A 130 17.38 -10.36 7.15
CA SER A 130 18.73 -10.84 6.89
C SER A 130 19.76 -9.75 7.21
N PRO A 131 20.97 -10.11 7.69
CA PRO A 131 22.04 -9.13 7.96
C PRO A 131 22.50 -8.35 6.73
N GLU A 132 22.28 -8.93 5.55
CA GLU A 132 22.63 -8.36 4.24
C GLU A 132 21.53 -7.44 3.70
N ALA A 133 20.34 -7.47 4.30
CA ALA A 133 19.24 -6.64 3.87
C ALA A 133 19.39 -5.21 4.38
N GLY A 134 19.05 -4.28 3.49
CA GLY A 134 19.25 -2.86 3.69
C GLY A 134 19.98 -2.24 2.50
N GLY A 135 20.58 -1.10 2.77
CA GLY A 135 21.24 -0.29 1.75
C GLY A 135 20.42 0.95 1.44
N TYR A 136 21.16 2.01 1.17
CA TYR A 136 20.58 3.31 0.94
C TYR A 136 19.98 3.42 -0.45
N THR A 137 18.98 4.28 -0.52
CA THR A 137 18.33 4.75 -1.74
C THR A 137 18.55 6.26 -1.87
N PRO A 138 18.44 6.85 -3.08
CA PRO A 138 18.59 8.29 -3.27
C PRO A 138 17.74 9.14 -2.30
N SER A 139 16.53 8.71 -1.97
CA SER A 139 15.67 9.43 -1.03
C SER A 139 16.18 9.51 0.42
N ASP A 140 17.15 8.69 0.80
CA ASP A 140 17.84 8.76 2.11
C ASP A 140 18.86 9.90 2.15
N PHE A 141 19.35 10.35 0.99
CA PHE A 141 20.35 11.39 0.84
C PHE A 141 19.81 12.57 0.03
N ARG A 142 18.76 13.22 0.53
CA ARG A 142 18.02 14.27 -0.21
C ARG A 142 18.87 15.45 -0.72
N LEU A 143 19.99 15.74 -0.05
CA LEU A 143 20.93 16.81 -0.45
C LEU A 143 21.87 16.37 -1.58
N LEU A 144 22.03 15.07 -1.81
CA LEU A 144 22.87 14.49 -2.86
C LEU A 144 22.01 14.18 -4.08
N LYS A 145 22.27 14.87 -5.19
CA LYS A 145 21.66 14.56 -6.50
C LYS A 145 22.38 13.37 -7.14
N VAL A 146 22.12 12.17 -6.65
CA VAL A 146 22.72 10.92 -7.14
C VAL A 146 21.64 9.90 -7.50
N ASP A 147 21.88 9.10 -8.52
CA ASP A 147 21.05 7.93 -8.84
C ASP A 147 21.52 6.71 -8.04
N GLN A 148 20.72 5.62 -8.06
CA GLN A 148 21.04 4.40 -7.31
C GLN A 148 22.42 3.83 -7.72
N LYS A 149 22.75 3.84 -9.02
CA LYS A 149 24.03 3.30 -9.52
C LYS A 149 25.23 4.07 -8.97
N ARG A 150 25.16 5.40 -8.92
CA ARG A 150 26.22 6.25 -8.39
C ARG A 150 26.29 6.14 -6.87
N LEU A 151 25.15 6.03 -6.19
CA LEU A 151 25.09 5.78 -4.75
C LEU A 151 25.76 4.46 -4.37
N ASP A 152 25.47 3.38 -5.10
CA ASP A 152 26.09 2.07 -4.86
C ASP A 152 27.61 2.12 -5.05
N LYS A 153 28.09 2.85 -6.08
CA LYS A 153 29.54 3.08 -6.28
C LYS A 153 30.18 3.86 -5.13
N LEU A 154 29.49 4.87 -4.60
CA LEU A 154 29.98 5.66 -3.47
C LEU A 154 30.05 4.81 -2.20
N LEU A 155 29.02 4.01 -1.93
CA LEU A 155 28.99 3.10 -0.79
C LEU A 155 30.03 1.99 -0.90
N ALA A 156 30.24 1.43 -2.09
CA ALA A 156 31.30 0.45 -2.31
C ALA A 156 32.70 1.03 -2.09
N ARG A 157 32.91 2.32 -2.41
CA ARG A 157 34.21 3.00 -2.32
C ARG A 157 34.50 3.58 -0.93
N TYR A 158 33.48 4.04 -0.21
CA TYR A 158 33.63 4.82 1.04
C TYR A 158 32.78 4.32 2.21
N GLY A 159 31.86 3.37 2.00
CA GLY A 159 30.86 2.93 2.97
C GLY A 159 31.30 1.84 3.94
N LYS A 160 32.61 1.56 4.07
CA LYS A 160 33.13 0.70 5.13
C LYS A 160 33.53 1.56 6.33
N ALA A 161 32.75 1.47 7.40
CA ALA A 161 33.21 1.63 8.79
C ALA A 161 32.79 0.36 9.53
#